data_AF-A0A7X8VN81-F1
#
_entry.id   AF-A0A7X8VN81-F1
#
_cell.length_a   1.000
_cell.length_b   1.000
_cell.length_c   1.000
_cell.angle_alpha   90.00
_cell.angle_beta   90.00
_cell.angle_gamma   90.00
#
_symmetry.space_group_name_H-M   'P 1'
#
loop_
_entity.id
_entity.type
_entity.pdbx_description
1 polymer ?
#
loop_
_entity_poly.entity_id
_entity_poly.type
_entity_poly.pdbx_seq_one_letter_code
_entity_poly.pdbx_strand_id
1 'polypeptide(L)'
;MSEPNNILFNTGNHTDSAVIYDKFSKAEQQFSVKKDKTFYITTPIYYPSGKLQLGNTYTTVLADAAARYHRLLGEDVYFLTGTDEHGLKIQQKAEAAGISEIDFLDGMAKQIKDLWKLMDISYDDFIRTTEDRHEKAVAKIFTQLLENGDIYKGEYEGWYSVSDEEYFTESQLAEVYRDDAGKVIGGKAPSGHEVELVKEEAYFFKMSKYADWLLDYYKTHPEFIQPEARMNEMINNFIAPGLEDLAVTRTSFDWGISVPGDEKHVIYVWIDALANYITALGYNSDDTTLFDKFWPANVQLVGKEIVRFHTIYWPIMLHALGLELPKSVVGHG
;
A
#
# COMPACT_ATOMS: atom_id res chain seq x y z
N MET A 1 50.26 0.75 -13.70
CA MET A 1 49.63 1.67 -14.67
C MET A 1 48.82 0.82 -15.62
N SER A 2 47.55 0.60 -15.30
CA SER A 2 46.57 -0.06 -16.17
C SER A 2 45.83 1.03 -16.94
N GLU A 3 45.89 0.96 -18.26
CA GLU A 3 45.25 1.92 -19.16
C GLU A 3 43.72 1.98 -18.97
N PRO A 4 43.10 3.14 -19.18
CA PRO A 4 41.65 3.30 -19.14
C PRO A 4 41.01 2.58 -20.35
N ASN A 5 39.97 1.78 -20.08
CA ASN A 5 39.08 1.23 -21.10
C ASN A 5 38.31 2.37 -21.78
N ASN A 6 38.97 3.01 -22.75
CA ASN A 6 38.34 3.88 -23.72
C ASN A 6 37.47 3.01 -24.63
N ILE A 7 36.16 3.02 -24.41
CA ILE A 7 35.18 2.74 -25.46
C ILE A 7 35.13 3.99 -26.35
N LEU A 8 36.24 4.30 -26.99
CA LEU A 8 36.28 5.19 -28.15
C LEU A 8 36.44 4.27 -29.36
N PHE A 9 35.39 4.26 -30.17
CA PHE A 9 35.22 3.47 -31.38
C PHE A 9 36.51 3.42 -32.22
N ASN A 10 37.23 2.30 -32.15
CA ASN A 10 38.32 2.02 -33.09
C ASN A 10 37.71 1.68 -34.45
N THR A 11 37.55 2.70 -35.30
CA THR A 11 37.21 2.56 -36.73
C THR A 11 38.46 2.16 -37.51
N GLY A 12 39.12 1.07 -37.11
CA GLY A 12 40.24 0.52 -37.85
C GLY A 12 39.81 0.18 -39.29
N ASN A 13 40.34 0.91 -40.26
CA ASN A 13 40.41 0.62 -41.70
C ASN A 13 39.18 -0.01 -42.40
N HIS A 14 37.97 0.24 -41.92
CA HIS A 14 36.75 -0.15 -42.62
C HIS A 14 36.14 1.09 -43.29
N THR A 15 36.47 1.32 -44.56
CA THR A 15 35.80 2.31 -45.42
C THR A 15 34.48 1.79 -46.01
N ASP A 16 34.14 0.53 -45.71
CA ASP A 16 32.93 -0.10 -46.23
C ASP A 16 31.73 0.28 -45.35
N SER A 17 30.92 1.19 -45.86
CA SER A 17 29.75 1.73 -45.18
C SER A 17 28.77 0.64 -44.75
N ALA A 18 28.73 -0.50 -45.45
CA ALA A 18 27.91 -1.64 -45.08
C ALA A 18 28.34 -2.31 -43.77
N VAL A 19 29.66 -2.40 -43.51
CA VAL A 19 30.22 -3.00 -42.28
C VAL A 19 30.00 -2.07 -41.08
N ILE A 20 30.13 -0.76 -41.31
CA ILE A 20 29.79 0.25 -40.29
C ILE A 20 28.30 0.16 -39.97
N TYR A 21 27.43 0.14 -40.99
CA TYR A 21 25.98 0.08 -40.80
C TYR A 21 25.52 -1.21 -40.12
N ASP A 22 26.10 -2.37 -40.46
CA ASP A 22 25.79 -3.65 -39.79
C ASP A 22 26.22 -3.65 -38.31
N LYS A 23 27.38 -3.07 -37.98
CA LYS A 23 27.80 -2.89 -36.58
C LYS A 23 26.89 -1.93 -35.81
N PHE A 24 26.50 -0.82 -36.43
CA PHE A 24 25.54 0.12 -35.83
C PHE A 24 24.16 -0.51 -35.67
N SER A 25 23.67 -1.27 -36.65
CA SER A 25 22.37 -1.95 -36.60
C SER A 25 22.35 -3.07 -35.55
N LYS A 26 23.43 -3.84 -35.40
CA LYS A 26 23.57 -4.84 -34.34
C LYS A 26 23.68 -4.21 -32.95
N ALA A 27 24.41 -3.10 -32.84
CA ALA A 27 24.42 -2.31 -31.61
C ALA A 27 23.03 -1.73 -31.31
N GLU A 28 22.32 -1.17 -32.30
CA GLU A 28 20.93 -0.70 -32.18
C GLU A 28 19.98 -1.83 -31.79
N GLN A 29 20.16 -3.07 -32.26
CA GLN A 29 19.38 -4.21 -31.77
C GLN A 29 19.74 -4.56 -30.32
N GLN A 30 20.99 -4.38 -29.92
CA GLN A 30 21.45 -4.56 -28.54
C GLN A 30 20.96 -3.44 -27.60
N PHE A 31 20.77 -2.24 -28.15
CA PHE A 31 20.11 -1.08 -27.53
C PHE A 31 18.62 -1.00 -27.87
N SER A 32 18.06 -2.01 -28.54
CA SER A 32 16.65 -1.98 -28.90
C SER A 32 15.88 -2.21 -27.63
N VAL A 33 15.28 -1.12 -27.18
CA VAL A 33 14.26 -1.10 -26.17
C VAL A 33 13.26 -2.21 -26.49
N LYS A 34 13.12 -3.19 -25.60
CA LYS A 34 12.00 -4.13 -25.66
C LYS A 34 10.73 -3.34 -25.34
N LYS A 35 10.08 -2.84 -26.40
CA LYS A 35 8.86 -2.03 -26.38
C LYS A 35 7.67 -2.72 -25.69
N ASP A 36 7.77 -4.03 -25.45
CA ASP A 36 6.69 -4.88 -24.92
C ASP A 36 6.76 -5.10 -23.40
N LYS A 37 7.66 -4.42 -22.68
CA LYS A 37 7.73 -4.55 -21.21
C LYS A 37 7.01 -3.40 -20.52
N THR A 38 6.08 -3.76 -19.63
CA THR A 38 5.42 -2.83 -18.73
C THR A 38 6.14 -2.76 -17.37
N PHE A 39 6.17 -1.57 -16.79
CA PHE A 39 6.72 -1.32 -15.46
C PHE A 39 5.76 -0.47 -14.64
N TYR A 40 5.06 -1.10 -13.70
CA TYR A 40 4.18 -0.44 -12.76
C TYR A 40 4.88 -0.27 -11.40
N ILE A 41 5.01 0.98 -10.97
CA ILE A 41 5.62 1.36 -9.68
C ILE A 41 4.67 2.24 -8.87
N THR A 42 4.63 2.04 -7.56
CA THR A 42 3.75 2.80 -6.66
C THR A 42 4.51 3.39 -5.48
N THR A 43 4.08 4.57 -5.02
CA THR A 43 4.30 5.01 -3.62
C THR A 43 3.17 4.49 -2.73
N PRO A 44 3.27 4.62 -1.40
CA PRO A 44 2.08 4.63 -0.55
C PRO A 44 1.20 5.82 -0.92
N ILE A 45 -0.09 5.73 -0.61
CA ILE A 45 -0.96 6.90 -0.56
C ILE A 45 -0.81 7.59 0.79
N TYR A 46 -0.70 8.91 0.78
CA TYR A 46 -0.33 9.67 1.98
C TYR A 46 -1.57 10.18 2.73
N TYR A 47 -1.56 10.05 4.06
CA TYR A 47 -2.66 10.50 4.91
C TYR A 47 -2.65 12.04 5.10
N PRO A 48 -3.60 12.81 4.51
CA PRO A 48 -3.55 14.27 4.42
C PRO A 48 -4.06 14.98 5.69
N SER A 49 -3.77 14.44 6.87
CA SER A 49 -4.12 15.10 8.15
C SER A 49 -3.22 16.29 8.52
N GLY A 50 -2.20 16.57 7.70
CA GLY A 50 -1.23 17.65 7.85
C GLY A 50 -0.32 17.75 6.63
N LYS A 51 0.61 18.71 6.66
CA LYS A 51 1.60 18.90 5.57
C LYS A 51 2.51 17.68 5.45
N LEU A 52 2.80 17.28 4.21
CA LEU A 52 3.78 16.24 3.94
C LEU A 52 5.16 16.62 4.48
N GLN A 53 5.87 15.61 4.98
CA GLN A 53 7.20 15.72 5.55
C GLN A 53 8.24 15.11 4.62
N LEU A 54 9.51 15.26 4.99
CA LEU A 54 10.64 14.74 4.20
C LEU A 54 10.55 13.22 3.96
N GLY A 55 9.96 12.47 4.90
CA GLY A 55 9.73 11.03 4.71
C GLY A 55 8.82 10.74 3.51
N ASN A 56 7.73 11.48 3.35
CA ASN A 56 6.82 11.33 2.21
C ASN A 56 7.50 11.69 0.89
N THR A 57 8.24 12.80 0.88
CA THR A 57 8.91 13.25 -0.34
C THR A 57 10.06 12.32 -0.74
N TYR A 58 10.75 11.72 0.23
CA TYR A 58 11.80 10.72 -0.02
C TYR A 58 11.27 9.52 -0.82
N THR A 59 10.15 8.92 -0.39
CA THR A 59 9.53 7.80 -1.09
C THR A 59 9.13 8.17 -2.52
N THR A 60 8.48 9.33 -2.69
CA THR A 60 8.04 9.81 -4.01
C THR A 60 9.22 10.06 -4.95
N VAL A 61 10.33 10.62 -4.47
CA VAL A 61 11.54 10.85 -5.28
C VAL A 61 12.21 9.53 -5.69
N LEU A 62 12.25 8.53 -4.80
CA LEU A 62 12.76 7.20 -5.17
C LEU A 62 11.93 6.55 -6.27
N ALA A 63 10.60 6.62 -6.13
CA ALA A 63 9.68 6.07 -7.13
C ALA A 63 9.81 6.82 -8.47
N ASP A 64 9.92 8.14 -8.45
CA ASP A 64 10.13 8.97 -9.63
C ASP A 64 11.45 8.64 -10.35
N ALA A 65 12.54 8.50 -9.60
CA ALA A 65 13.84 8.15 -10.16
C ALA A 65 13.81 6.77 -10.85
N ALA A 66 13.17 5.78 -10.23
CA ALA A 66 12.95 4.47 -10.83
C ALA A 66 12.05 4.55 -12.07
N ALA A 67 10.91 5.23 -11.99
CA ALA A 67 10.00 5.41 -13.12
C ALA A 67 10.71 6.05 -14.33
N ARG A 68 11.47 7.13 -14.10
CA ARG A 68 12.27 7.79 -15.14
C ARG A 68 13.35 6.87 -15.71
N TYR A 69 14.04 6.10 -14.89
CA TYR A 69 15.03 5.13 -15.34
C TYR A 69 14.40 4.07 -16.27
N HIS A 70 13.25 3.52 -15.89
CA HIS A 70 12.53 2.54 -16.71
C HIS A 70 11.98 3.16 -18.01
N ARG A 71 11.52 4.42 -17.99
CA ARG A 71 11.17 5.16 -19.21
C ARG A 71 12.39 5.40 -20.12
N LEU A 72 13.58 5.64 -19.57
CA LEU A 72 14.82 5.76 -20.34
C LEU A 72 15.28 4.43 -20.96
N LEU A 73 14.97 3.31 -20.31
CA LEU A 73 15.10 1.97 -20.90
C LEU A 73 14.01 1.68 -21.95
N GLY A 74 13.07 2.62 -22.14
CA GLY A 74 11.98 2.61 -23.10
C GLY A 74 10.86 1.61 -22.78
N GLU A 75 10.77 1.18 -21.52
CA GLU A 75 9.62 0.43 -21.04
C GLU A 75 8.37 1.32 -20.97
N ASP A 76 7.20 0.70 -21.06
CA ASP A 76 5.93 1.38 -20.85
C ASP A 76 5.69 1.47 -19.34
N VAL A 77 5.79 2.68 -18.78
CA VAL A 77 5.81 2.90 -17.34
C VAL A 77 4.48 3.48 -16.88
N TYR A 78 3.97 2.94 -15.78
CA TYR A 78 2.90 3.56 -15.01
C TYR A 78 3.41 3.82 -13.59
N PHE A 79 3.39 5.07 -13.16
CA PHE A 79 3.82 5.49 -11.82
C PHE A 79 2.65 6.09 -11.07
N LEU A 80 2.21 5.41 -10.00
CA LEU A 80 1.09 5.83 -9.15
C LEU A 80 1.57 6.44 -7.83
N THR A 81 0.94 7.54 -7.45
CA THR A 81 0.96 8.12 -6.09
C THR A 81 -0.45 8.59 -5.72
N GLY A 82 -0.67 9.06 -4.49
CA GLY A 82 -2.01 9.52 -4.10
C GLY A 82 -2.18 9.86 -2.61
N THR A 83 -3.44 9.94 -2.19
CA THR A 83 -3.86 10.29 -0.83
C THR A 83 -4.89 9.31 -0.27
N ASP A 84 -4.71 8.95 1.00
CA ASP A 84 -5.64 8.16 1.81
C ASP A 84 -6.51 9.10 2.63
N GLU A 85 -7.78 9.22 2.27
CA GLU A 85 -8.61 10.37 2.64
C GLU A 85 -9.75 10.05 3.62
N HIS A 86 -9.90 8.80 4.07
CA HIS A 86 -10.97 8.39 4.99
C HIS A 86 -10.49 8.25 6.44
N GLY A 87 -11.43 8.20 7.39
CA GLY A 87 -11.16 7.92 8.80
C GLY A 87 -11.39 9.08 9.77
N LEU A 88 -11.52 8.73 11.05
CA LEU A 88 -11.88 9.62 12.15
C LEU A 88 -10.99 10.86 12.26
N LYS A 89 -9.68 10.72 12.06
CA LYS A 89 -8.74 11.83 12.17
C LYS A 89 -8.93 12.90 11.09
N ILE A 90 -9.40 12.53 9.90
CA ILE A 90 -9.78 13.52 8.87
C ILE A 90 -11.06 14.25 9.29
N GLN A 91 -12.07 13.51 9.74
CA GLN A 91 -13.33 14.07 10.24
C GLN A 91 -13.09 15.12 11.34
N GLN A 92 -12.30 14.79 12.36
CA GLN A 92 -11.94 15.71 13.44
C GLN A 92 -11.17 16.94 12.94
N LYS A 93 -10.30 16.80 11.93
CA LYS A 93 -9.53 17.92 11.36
C LYS A 93 -10.41 18.88 10.57
N ALA A 94 -11.36 18.35 9.80
CA ALA A 94 -12.33 19.13 9.06
C ALA A 94 -13.27 19.89 10.01
N GLU A 95 -13.78 19.20 11.04
CA GLU A 95 -14.62 19.80 12.08
C GLU A 95 -13.87 20.92 12.82
N ALA A 96 -12.62 20.69 13.25
CA ALA A 96 -11.79 21.71 13.89
C ALA A 96 -11.47 22.91 12.98
N ALA A 97 -11.48 22.71 11.66
CA ALA A 97 -11.31 23.77 10.66
C ALA A 97 -12.64 24.47 10.29
N GLY A 98 -13.79 23.95 10.72
CA GLY A 98 -15.12 24.49 10.43
C GLY A 98 -15.53 24.37 8.96
N ILE A 99 -15.03 23.35 8.25
CA ILE A 99 -15.33 23.07 6.83
C ILE A 99 -15.71 21.59 6.65
N SER A 100 -16.30 21.24 5.50
CA SER A 100 -16.59 19.83 5.20
C SER A 100 -15.31 19.02 5.01
N GLU A 101 -15.40 17.71 5.21
CA GLU A 101 -14.29 16.77 5.04
C GLU A 101 -13.76 16.84 3.60
N ILE A 102 -14.65 16.86 2.60
CA ILE A 102 -14.25 16.93 1.19
C ILE A 102 -13.57 18.26 0.85
N ASP A 103 -14.05 19.39 1.39
CA ASP A 103 -13.40 20.70 1.18
C ASP A 103 -12.01 20.75 1.81
N PHE A 104 -11.85 20.16 3.00
CA PHE A 104 -10.56 20.02 3.66
C PHE A 104 -9.58 19.19 2.82
N LEU A 105 -10.04 18.03 2.36
CA LEU A 105 -9.25 17.09 1.56
C LEU A 105 -8.89 17.64 0.18
N ASP A 106 -9.80 18.33 -0.49
CA ASP A 106 -9.54 18.99 -1.78
C ASP A 106 -8.41 20.02 -1.65
N GLY A 107 -8.43 20.81 -0.57
CA GLY A 107 -7.35 21.74 -0.24
C GLY A 107 -6.01 21.04 -0.01
N MET A 108 -6.01 19.92 0.71
CA MET A 108 -4.81 19.14 1.00
C MET A 108 -4.25 18.42 -0.23
N ALA A 109 -5.10 17.75 -1.00
CA ALA A 109 -4.74 17.09 -2.25
C ALA A 109 -4.16 18.09 -3.25
N LYS A 110 -4.73 19.31 -3.34
CA LYS A 110 -4.17 20.39 -4.14
C LYS A 110 -2.75 20.76 -3.69
N GLN A 111 -2.52 20.96 -2.39
CA GLN A 111 -1.18 21.29 -1.87
C GLN A 111 -0.16 20.20 -2.20
N ILE A 112 -0.55 18.94 -2.10
CA ILE A 112 0.30 17.79 -2.42
C ILE A 112 0.63 17.75 -3.93
N LYS A 113 -0.38 17.91 -4.79
CA LYS A 113 -0.18 18.00 -6.25
C LYS A 113 0.72 19.19 -6.64
N ASP A 114 0.55 20.34 -6.00
CA ASP A 114 1.41 21.53 -6.20
C ASP A 114 2.86 21.26 -5.78
N LEU A 115 3.09 20.52 -4.68
CA LEU A 115 4.42 20.09 -4.25
C LEU A 115 5.05 19.13 -5.26
N TRP A 116 4.32 18.12 -5.73
CA TRP A 116 4.80 17.18 -6.75
C TRP A 116 5.13 17.88 -8.06
N LYS A 117 4.34 18.87 -8.47
CA LYS A 117 4.66 19.73 -9.60
C LYS A 117 5.93 20.55 -9.38
N LEU A 118 6.10 21.14 -8.19
CA LEU A 118 7.31 21.90 -7.85
C LEU A 118 8.57 21.03 -7.86
N MET A 119 8.46 19.79 -7.42
CA MET A 119 9.54 18.80 -7.38
C MET A 119 9.77 18.09 -8.72
N ASP A 120 8.97 18.40 -9.75
CA ASP A 120 8.98 17.71 -11.05
C ASP A 120 8.79 16.20 -10.93
N ILE A 121 7.85 15.74 -10.11
CA ILE A 121 7.50 14.32 -10.00
C ILE A 121 6.66 13.91 -11.22
N SER A 122 7.07 12.84 -11.88
CA SER A 122 6.51 12.34 -13.14
C SER A 122 5.54 11.16 -12.94
N TYR A 123 4.61 11.28 -11.99
CA TYR A 123 3.54 10.28 -11.83
C TYR A 123 2.57 10.32 -13.02
N ASP A 124 1.99 9.17 -13.36
CA ASP A 124 1.01 9.03 -14.44
C ASP A 124 -0.43 9.21 -13.94
N ASP A 125 -0.68 8.87 -12.67
CA ASP A 125 -1.96 9.13 -12.00
C ASP A 125 -1.76 9.51 -10.51
N PHE A 126 -2.73 10.25 -9.99
CA PHE A 126 -2.84 10.62 -8.59
C PHE A 126 -4.19 10.14 -8.06
N ILE A 127 -4.20 8.99 -7.37
CA ILE A 127 -5.42 8.42 -6.80
C ILE A 127 -5.80 9.12 -5.49
N ARG A 128 -7.10 9.34 -5.29
CA ARG A 128 -7.68 9.77 -4.01
C ARG A 128 -8.73 8.74 -3.60
N THR A 129 -8.75 8.31 -2.34
CA THR A 129 -9.72 7.29 -1.92
C THR A 129 -11.17 7.77 -1.93
N THR A 130 -11.40 9.09 -1.91
CA THR A 130 -12.73 9.73 -2.08
C THR A 130 -13.24 9.75 -3.53
N GLU A 131 -12.45 9.31 -4.51
CA GLU A 131 -12.92 9.26 -5.89
C GLU A 131 -13.92 8.11 -6.09
N ASP A 132 -15.04 8.40 -6.76
CA ASP A 132 -16.08 7.43 -7.14
C ASP A 132 -15.54 6.09 -7.69
N ARG A 133 -14.46 6.13 -8.49
CA ARG A 133 -13.84 4.94 -9.08
C ARG A 133 -13.24 4.01 -8.01
N HIS A 134 -12.74 4.58 -6.93
CA HIS A 134 -12.14 3.87 -5.82
C HIS A 134 -13.23 3.31 -4.90
N GLU A 135 -14.15 4.16 -4.43
CA GLU A 135 -15.18 3.77 -3.47
C GLU A 135 -16.07 2.63 -4.01
N LYS A 136 -16.49 2.73 -5.27
CA LYS A 136 -17.31 1.69 -5.93
C LYS A 136 -16.54 0.37 -6.07
N ALA A 137 -15.24 0.44 -6.35
CA ALA A 137 -14.42 -0.75 -6.49
C ALA A 137 -14.14 -1.42 -5.13
N VAL A 138 -13.87 -0.63 -4.08
CA VAL A 138 -13.70 -1.11 -2.69
C VAL A 138 -14.98 -1.74 -2.17
N ALA A 139 -16.15 -1.13 -2.40
CA ALA A 139 -17.44 -1.71 -2.05
C ALA A 139 -17.63 -3.09 -2.71
N LYS A 140 -17.29 -3.22 -4.00
CA LYS A 140 -17.34 -4.51 -4.72
C LYS A 140 -16.34 -5.53 -4.17
N ILE A 141 -15.11 -5.11 -3.85
CA ILE A 141 -14.08 -5.95 -3.21
C ILE A 141 -14.60 -6.51 -1.89
N PHE A 142 -15.18 -5.65 -1.04
CA PHE A 142 -15.73 -6.06 0.24
C PHE A 142 -16.84 -7.10 0.07
N THR A 143 -17.80 -6.83 -0.82
CA THR A 143 -18.88 -7.77 -1.13
C THR A 143 -18.34 -9.12 -1.61
N GLN A 144 -17.36 -9.12 -2.51
CA GLN A 144 -16.76 -10.36 -3.02
C GLN A 144 -16.11 -11.18 -1.90
N LEU A 145 -15.34 -10.53 -1.01
CA LEU A 145 -14.68 -11.20 0.12
C LEU A 145 -15.69 -11.72 1.15
N LEU A 146 -16.80 -11.00 1.34
CA LEU A 146 -17.92 -11.45 2.18
C LEU A 146 -18.62 -12.68 1.56
N GLU A 147 -18.91 -12.65 0.26
CA GLU A 147 -19.56 -13.76 -0.47
C GLU A 147 -18.67 -15.01 -0.54
N ASN A 148 -17.35 -14.83 -0.65
CA ASN A 148 -16.37 -15.93 -0.59
C ASN A 148 -16.25 -16.54 0.81
N GLY A 149 -16.83 -15.91 1.83
CA GLY A 149 -16.75 -16.32 3.22
C GLY A 149 -15.40 -16.02 3.88
N ASP A 150 -14.61 -15.13 3.29
CA ASP A 150 -13.34 -14.65 3.84
C ASP A 150 -13.53 -13.51 4.83
N ILE A 151 -14.61 -12.76 4.66
CA ILE A 151 -15.12 -11.81 5.67
C ILE A 151 -16.31 -12.42 6.40
N TYR A 152 -16.40 -12.20 7.71
CA TYR A 152 -17.55 -12.56 8.53
C TYR A 152 -17.86 -11.47 9.56
N LYS A 153 -19.12 -11.38 9.98
CA LYS A 153 -19.54 -10.45 11.05
C LYS A 153 -19.27 -11.06 12.42
N GLY A 154 -18.71 -10.28 13.33
CA GLY A 154 -18.42 -10.67 14.71
C GLY A 154 -18.44 -9.48 15.66
N GLU A 155 -18.00 -9.72 16.89
CA GLU A 155 -17.79 -8.68 17.89
C GLU A 155 -16.30 -8.63 18.25
N TYR A 156 -15.71 -7.44 18.19
CA TYR A 156 -14.40 -7.17 18.74
C TYR A 156 -14.55 -6.79 20.21
N GLU A 157 -13.81 -7.46 21.09
CA GLU A 157 -13.69 -7.11 22.50
C GLU A 157 -12.21 -6.85 22.80
N GLY A 158 -11.85 -5.61 23.14
CA GLY A 158 -10.45 -5.25 23.40
C GLY A 158 -10.30 -4.02 24.27
N TRP A 159 -9.11 -3.83 24.83
CA TRP A 159 -8.79 -2.70 25.69
C TRP A 159 -8.37 -1.50 24.85
N TYR A 160 -9.22 -0.49 24.74
CA TYR A 160 -8.99 0.69 23.92
C TYR A 160 -8.47 1.85 24.77
N SER A 161 -7.39 2.51 24.34
CA SER A 161 -7.05 3.82 24.89
C SER A 161 -7.59 4.91 23.97
N VAL A 162 -8.51 5.72 24.48
CA VAL A 162 -9.01 6.91 23.77
C VAL A 162 -7.89 7.91 23.49
N SER A 163 -6.89 7.99 24.38
CA SER A 163 -5.78 8.95 24.24
C SER A 163 -4.73 8.50 23.22
N ASP A 164 -4.54 7.19 23.05
CA ASP A 164 -3.63 6.64 22.03
C ASP A 164 -4.33 6.30 20.72
N GLU A 165 -5.67 6.27 20.72
CA GLU A 165 -6.51 5.77 19.63
C GLU A 165 -6.13 4.34 19.20
N GLU A 166 -5.68 3.52 20.15
CA GLU A 166 -5.14 2.19 19.89
C GLU A 166 -5.81 1.13 20.77
N TYR A 167 -5.98 -0.05 20.19
CA TYR A 167 -6.45 -1.23 20.88
C TYR A 167 -5.27 -2.09 21.34
N PHE A 168 -5.37 -2.55 22.58
CA PHE A 168 -4.39 -3.40 23.22
C PHE A 168 -5.03 -4.73 23.60
N THR A 169 -4.31 -5.82 23.35
CA THR A 169 -4.58 -7.08 24.04
C THR A 169 -4.16 -6.95 25.50
N GLU A 170 -4.70 -7.81 26.37
CA GLU A 170 -4.28 -7.87 27.78
C GLU A 170 -2.76 -7.98 27.94
N SER A 171 -2.11 -8.73 27.03
CA SER A 171 -0.66 -8.96 27.06
C SER A 171 0.17 -7.72 26.69
N GLN A 172 -0.43 -6.74 26.02
CA GLN A 172 0.24 -5.51 25.58
C GLN A 172 0.07 -4.35 26.57
N LEU A 173 -0.79 -4.49 27.59
CA LEU A 173 -0.96 -3.46 28.61
C LEU A 173 0.28 -3.38 29.50
N ALA A 174 0.76 -2.15 29.76
CA ALA A 174 1.85 -1.91 30.70
C ALA A 174 1.45 -2.21 32.15
N GLU A 175 0.17 -2.00 32.46
CA GLU A 175 -0.41 -2.33 33.76
C GLU A 175 -1.80 -2.93 33.54
N VAL A 176 -2.13 -4.00 34.26
CA VAL A 176 -3.41 -4.70 34.15
C VAL A 176 -4.13 -4.62 35.48
N TYR A 177 -5.29 -3.97 35.52
CA TYR A 177 -6.13 -3.89 36.71
C TYR A 177 -7.04 -5.11 36.77
N ARG A 178 -7.05 -5.79 37.93
CA ARG A 178 -7.88 -6.97 38.17
C ARG A 178 -8.79 -6.76 39.38
N ASP A 179 -9.97 -7.36 39.35
CA ASP A 179 -10.84 -7.46 40.52
C ASP A 179 -10.36 -8.56 41.50
N ASP A 180 -11.03 -8.67 42.65
CA ASP A 180 -10.72 -9.66 43.69
C ASP A 180 -10.87 -11.12 43.21
N ALA A 181 -11.57 -11.35 42.09
CA ALA A 181 -11.73 -12.66 41.45
C ALA A 181 -10.68 -12.92 40.35
N GLY A 182 -9.78 -11.97 40.09
CA GLY A 182 -8.70 -12.07 39.11
C GLY A 182 -9.10 -11.71 37.67
N LYS A 183 -10.35 -11.24 37.45
CA LYS A 183 -10.81 -10.79 36.14
C LYS A 183 -10.22 -9.44 35.81
N VAL A 184 -9.76 -9.24 34.57
CA VAL A 184 -9.29 -7.93 34.11
C VAL A 184 -10.46 -6.97 33.99
N ILE A 185 -10.31 -5.80 34.60
CA ILE A 185 -11.34 -4.74 34.64
C ILE A 185 -10.82 -3.41 34.06
N GLY A 186 -9.53 -3.32 33.72
CA GLY A 186 -8.91 -2.11 33.17
C GLY A 186 -7.41 -2.28 33.03
N GLY A 187 -6.73 -1.21 32.69
CA GLY A 187 -5.27 -1.16 32.68
C GLY A 187 -4.73 0.14 32.13
N LYS A 188 -3.43 0.15 31.86
CA LYS A 188 -2.76 1.22 31.15
C LYS A 188 -2.05 0.72 29.91
N ALA A 189 -2.18 1.47 28.83
CA ALA A 189 -1.40 1.29 27.62
C ALA A 189 0.10 1.52 27.89
N PRO A 190 1.00 1.04 27.00
CA PRO A 190 2.44 1.33 27.07
C PRO A 190 2.81 2.82 27.15
N SER A 191 1.93 3.68 26.64
CA SER A 191 2.01 5.15 26.73
C SER A 191 1.81 5.70 28.15
N GLY A 192 1.20 4.91 29.04
CA GLY A 192 0.74 5.32 30.37
C GLY A 192 -0.72 5.79 30.42
N HIS A 193 -1.43 5.85 29.29
CA HIS A 193 -2.84 6.22 29.26
C HIS A 193 -3.75 5.07 29.69
N GLU A 194 -4.88 5.41 30.33
CA GLU A 194 -5.91 4.45 30.73
C GLU A 194 -6.53 3.78 29.50
N VAL A 195 -6.93 2.52 29.68
CA VAL A 195 -7.71 1.76 28.68
C VAL A 195 -9.07 1.37 29.22
N GLU A 196 -10.05 1.30 28.34
CA GLU A 196 -11.40 0.83 28.61
C GLU A 196 -11.74 -0.40 27.76
N LEU A 197 -12.53 -1.31 28.31
CA LEU A 197 -13.00 -2.47 27.56
C LEU A 197 -14.08 -2.02 26.58
N VAL A 198 -13.76 -2.04 25.29
CA VAL A 198 -14.69 -1.68 24.23
C VAL A 198 -15.15 -2.95 23.54
N LYS A 199 -16.48 -3.07 23.38
CA LYS A 199 -17.13 -4.07 22.54
C LYS A 199 -17.76 -3.38 21.35
N GLU A 200 -17.22 -3.66 20.17
CA GLU A 200 -17.74 -3.13 18.93
C GLU A 200 -18.05 -4.26 17.95
N GLU A 201 -19.24 -4.19 17.36
CA GLU A 201 -19.59 -5.05 16.23
C GLU A 201 -18.69 -4.67 15.04
N ALA A 202 -18.06 -5.65 14.42
CA ALA A 202 -17.19 -5.43 13.26
C ALA A 202 -17.24 -6.63 12.31
N TYR A 203 -16.91 -6.38 11.05
CA TYR A 203 -16.56 -7.42 10.11
C TYR A 203 -15.08 -7.73 10.23
N PHE A 204 -14.75 -9.02 10.16
CA PHE A 204 -13.41 -9.56 10.30
C PHE A 204 -13.02 -10.32 9.05
N PHE A 205 -11.79 -10.11 8.60
CA PHE A 205 -11.16 -10.88 7.54
C PHE A 205 -10.38 -12.05 8.15
N LYS A 206 -10.58 -13.25 7.62
CA LYS A 206 -9.97 -14.51 8.10
C LYS A 206 -8.48 -14.63 7.76
N MET A 207 -7.65 -13.77 8.33
CA MET A 207 -6.19 -13.75 8.08
C MET A 207 -5.53 -15.09 8.43
N SER A 208 -5.96 -15.69 9.54
CA SER A 208 -5.43 -16.96 10.06
C SER A 208 -5.48 -18.10 9.03
N LYS A 209 -6.52 -18.12 8.18
CA LYS A 209 -6.71 -19.09 7.08
C LYS A 209 -5.56 -19.11 6.07
N TYR A 210 -4.84 -18.00 5.91
CA TYR A 210 -3.86 -17.79 4.83
C TYR A 210 -2.41 -17.79 5.29
N ALA A 211 -2.14 -17.96 6.59
CA ALA A 211 -0.79 -17.85 7.16
C ALA A 211 0.18 -18.86 6.54
N ASP A 212 -0.23 -20.13 6.43
CA ASP A 212 0.61 -21.20 5.86
C ASP A 212 0.94 -20.98 4.39
N TRP A 213 -0.06 -20.54 3.61
CA TRP A 213 0.14 -20.19 2.21
C TRP A 213 1.13 -19.03 2.05
N LEU A 214 1.00 -17.98 2.86
CA LEU A 214 1.89 -16.81 2.78
C LEU A 214 3.34 -17.18 3.12
N LEU A 215 3.55 -18.05 4.11
CA LEU A 215 4.88 -18.57 4.45
C LEU A 215 5.50 -19.38 3.30
N ASP A 216 4.71 -20.19 2.61
CA ASP A 216 5.19 -20.94 1.45
C ASP A 216 5.52 -20.02 0.26
N TYR A 217 4.70 -18.99 0.05
CA TYR A 217 4.95 -17.96 -0.94
C TYR A 217 6.29 -17.26 -0.72
N TYR A 218 6.61 -16.85 0.53
CA TYR A 218 7.90 -16.23 0.84
C TYR A 218 9.10 -17.13 0.60
N LYS A 219 8.99 -18.44 0.85
CA LYS A 219 10.08 -19.39 0.59
C LYS A 219 10.38 -19.55 -0.89
N THR A 220 9.33 -19.47 -1.72
CA THR A 220 9.43 -19.63 -3.17
C THR A 220 9.74 -18.32 -3.90
N HIS A 221 9.53 -17.17 -3.25
CA HIS A 221 9.77 -15.83 -3.77
C HIS A 221 10.61 -15.00 -2.77
N PRO A 222 11.88 -15.36 -2.53
CA PRO A 222 12.74 -14.66 -1.55
C PRO A 222 12.95 -13.18 -1.89
N GLU A 223 12.75 -12.78 -3.14
CA GLU A 223 12.85 -11.40 -3.60
C GLU A 223 11.61 -10.53 -3.32
N PHE A 224 10.50 -11.14 -2.91
CA PHE A 224 9.21 -10.46 -2.73
C PHE A 224 9.28 -9.29 -1.75
N ILE A 225 10.06 -9.42 -0.66
CA ILE A 225 10.21 -8.35 0.35
C ILE A 225 11.68 -7.93 0.39
N GLN A 226 11.92 -6.64 0.13
CA GLN A 226 13.25 -6.06 0.17
C GLN A 226 13.36 -4.93 1.21
N PRO A 227 14.51 -4.80 1.89
CA PRO A 227 15.61 -5.77 1.94
C PRO A 227 15.23 -7.04 2.72
N GLU A 228 16.02 -8.12 2.58
CA GLU A 228 15.78 -9.43 3.24
C GLU A 228 15.52 -9.33 4.75
N ALA A 229 16.15 -8.37 5.44
CA ALA A 229 15.91 -8.11 6.86
C ALA A 229 14.43 -7.87 7.19
N ARG A 230 13.67 -7.24 6.27
CA ARG A 230 12.23 -7.01 6.43
C ARG A 230 11.44 -8.31 6.32
N MET A 231 11.81 -9.21 5.41
CA MET A 231 11.17 -10.53 5.33
C MET A 231 11.31 -11.29 6.66
N ASN A 232 12.52 -11.30 7.21
CA ASN A 232 12.81 -11.94 8.49
C ASN A 232 12.00 -11.32 9.64
N GLU A 233 11.83 -10.00 9.66
CA GLU A 233 10.98 -9.30 10.62
C GLU A 233 9.52 -9.74 10.50
N MET A 234 8.98 -9.81 9.27
CA MET A 234 7.58 -10.20 9.02
C MET A 234 7.29 -11.63 9.48
N ILE A 235 8.20 -12.56 9.15
CA ILE A 235 8.06 -13.96 9.52
C ILE A 235 8.12 -14.12 11.05
N ASN A 236 9.18 -13.61 11.69
CA ASN A 236 9.43 -13.91 13.09
C ASN A 236 8.49 -13.18 14.05
N ASN A 237 8.15 -11.92 13.75
CA ASN A 237 7.41 -11.09 14.70
C ASN A 237 5.88 -11.18 14.53
N PHE A 238 5.40 -11.54 13.33
CA PHE A 238 3.97 -11.47 13.03
C PHE A 238 3.38 -12.79 12.57
N ILE A 239 4.04 -13.53 11.67
CA ILE A 239 3.44 -14.76 11.12
C ILE A 239 3.71 -15.97 12.01
N ALA A 240 4.94 -16.16 12.49
CA ALA A 240 5.33 -17.30 13.33
C ALA A 240 4.56 -17.41 14.66
N PRO A 241 4.22 -16.29 15.36
CA PRO A 241 3.35 -16.36 16.55
C PRO A 241 1.90 -16.78 16.24
N GLY A 242 1.46 -16.66 14.99
CA GLY A 242 0.09 -16.85 14.54
C GLY A 242 -0.56 -15.53 14.12
N LEU A 243 -1.27 -15.54 12.98
CA LEU A 243 -2.04 -14.39 12.51
C LEU A 243 -3.46 -14.45 13.07
N GLU A 244 -3.87 -13.40 13.78
CA GLU A 244 -5.25 -13.20 14.20
C GLU A 244 -6.09 -12.59 13.07
N ASP A 245 -7.40 -12.85 13.11
CA ASP A 245 -8.34 -12.31 12.13
C ASP A 245 -8.45 -10.78 12.27
N LEU A 246 -8.53 -10.08 11.14
CA LEU A 246 -8.36 -8.64 11.05
C LEU A 246 -9.70 -7.92 11.01
N ALA A 247 -9.95 -7.01 11.95
CA ALA A 247 -11.13 -6.15 11.90
C ALA A 247 -11.05 -5.17 10.72
N VAL A 248 -11.92 -5.35 9.71
CA VAL A 248 -11.93 -4.60 8.44
C VAL A 248 -13.07 -3.60 8.33
N THR A 249 -13.85 -3.37 9.39
CA THR A 249 -14.83 -2.28 9.47
C THR A 249 -14.80 -1.58 10.82
N ARG A 250 -15.41 -0.40 10.92
CA ARG A 250 -15.72 0.31 12.16
C ARG A 250 -17.15 0.83 12.15
N THR A 251 -17.71 1.10 13.33
CA THR A 251 -19.03 1.74 13.51
C THR A 251 -18.94 3.05 14.29
N SER A 252 -17.73 3.48 14.64
CA SER A 252 -17.47 4.63 15.53
C SER A 252 -17.33 5.96 14.81
N PHE A 253 -17.34 5.96 13.47
CA PHE A 253 -17.28 7.17 12.64
C PHE A 253 -17.93 6.90 11.27
N ASP A 254 -18.37 7.98 10.63
CA ASP A 254 -19.12 7.92 9.36
C ASP A 254 -18.27 8.30 8.13
N TRP A 255 -17.11 8.95 8.32
CA TRP A 255 -16.27 9.40 7.21
C TRP A 255 -15.45 8.24 6.61
N GLY A 256 -16.06 7.53 5.65
CA GLY A 256 -15.43 6.49 4.84
C GLY A 256 -16.42 5.75 3.96
N ILE A 257 -15.97 4.64 3.35
CA ILE A 257 -16.78 3.87 2.42
C ILE A 257 -17.75 2.95 3.19
N SER A 258 -19.06 3.15 3.05
CA SER A 258 -20.06 2.30 3.71
C SER A 258 -20.04 0.87 3.20
N VAL A 259 -20.27 -0.09 4.09
CA VAL A 259 -20.45 -1.51 3.73
C VAL A 259 -21.76 -1.69 2.95
N PRO A 260 -21.74 -2.28 1.74
CA PRO A 260 -22.97 -2.54 0.99
C PRO A 260 -23.93 -3.44 1.78
N GLY A 261 -25.14 -2.91 2.04
CA GLY A 261 -26.18 -3.63 2.80
C GLY A 261 -26.09 -3.50 4.32
N ASP A 262 -25.09 -2.80 4.86
CA ASP A 262 -24.95 -2.54 6.31
C ASP A 262 -24.31 -1.16 6.55
N GLU A 263 -25.06 -0.09 6.29
CA GLU A 263 -24.59 1.31 6.31
C GLU A 263 -24.08 1.78 7.69
N LYS A 264 -24.37 1.04 8.76
CA LYS A 264 -23.80 1.28 10.09
C LYS A 264 -22.28 1.06 10.11
N HIS A 265 -21.76 0.25 9.20
CA HIS A 265 -20.35 -0.08 9.11
C HIS A 265 -19.66 0.70 7.99
N VAL A 266 -18.51 1.25 8.33
CA VAL A 266 -17.55 1.84 7.38
C VAL A 266 -16.40 0.87 7.18
N ILE A 267 -16.04 0.62 5.92
CA ILE A 267 -14.88 -0.19 5.53
C ILE A 267 -13.61 0.51 6.03
N TYR A 268 -12.81 -0.23 6.79
CA TYR A 268 -11.63 0.29 7.46
C TYR A 268 -10.41 0.31 6.53
N VAL A 269 -9.38 1.04 6.96
CA VAL A 269 -8.19 1.42 6.18
C VAL A 269 -7.51 0.26 5.42
N TRP A 270 -7.61 -0.98 5.91
CA TRP A 270 -6.94 -2.12 5.29
C TRP A 270 -7.45 -2.41 3.88
N ILE A 271 -8.76 -2.47 3.67
CA ILE A 271 -9.31 -2.78 2.35
C ILE A 271 -9.31 -1.53 1.48
N ASP A 272 -9.72 -0.40 2.04
CA ASP A 272 -9.79 0.91 1.39
C ASP A 272 -8.41 1.33 0.85
N ALA A 273 -7.47 1.62 1.75
CA ALA A 273 -6.18 2.17 1.35
C ALA A 273 -5.36 1.19 0.50
N LEU A 274 -5.33 -0.12 0.79
CA LEU A 274 -4.53 -1.07 -0.01
C LEU A 274 -5.10 -1.31 -1.41
N ALA A 275 -6.42 -1.21 -1.60
CA ALA A 275 -7.03 -1.40 -2.91
C ALA A 275 -6.63 -0.32 -3.92
N ASN A 276 -6.13 0.84 -3.48
CA ASN A 276 -5.73 1.95 -4.35
C ASN A 276 -4.87 1.50 -5.55
N TYR A 277 -3.97 0.54 -5.30
CA TYR A 277 -3.02 0.04 -6.28
C TYR A 277 -3.66 -0.66 -7.48
N ILE A 278 -4.86 -1.21 -7.32
CA ILE A 278 -5.61 -1.87 -8.39
C ILE A 278 -6.79 -1.02 -8.86
N THR A 279 -7.42 -0.24 -7.99
CA THR A 279 -8.54 0.64 -8.36
C THR A 279 -8.08 1.79 -9.26
N ALA A 280 -6.87 2.32 -9.05
CA ALA A 280 -6.31 3.35 -9.94
C ALA A 280 -6.16 2.84 -11.38
N LEU A 281 -5.92 1.53 -11.55
CA LEU A 281 -5.85 0.86 -12.84
C LEU A 281 -7.23 0.42 -13.39
N GLY A 282 -8.31 0.69 -12.67
CA GLY A 282 -9.68 0.39 -13.13
C GLY A 282 -10.20 -1.00 -12.73
N TYR A 283 -9.56 -1.71 -11.79
CA TYR A 283 -10.10 -2.97 -11.27
C TYR A 283 -11.54 -2.79 -10.75
N ASN A 284 -12.44 -3.72 -11.11
CA ASN A 284 -13.88 -3.66 -10.82
C ASN A 284 -14.62 -2.41 -11.35
N SER A 285 -14.05 -1.70 -12.32
CA SER A 285 -14.70 -0.62 -13.08
C SER A 285 -15.17 -1.12 -14.46
N ASP A 286 -15.80 -0.22 -15.24
CA ASP A 286 -16.24 -0.52 -16.62
C ASP A 286 -15.06 -0.55 -17.63
N ASP A 287 -13.89 -0.03 -17.25
CA ASP A 287 -12.67 -0.03 -18.07
C ASP A 287 -11.48 -0.60 -17.28
N THR A 288 -11.05 -1.82 -17.64
CA THR A 288 -9.92 -2.52 -17.04
C THR A 288 -8.63 -2.43 -17.86
N THR A 289 -8.59 -1.60 -18.90
CA THR A 289 -7.48 -1.58 -19.87
C THR A 289 -6.11 -1.37 -19.20
N LEU A 290 -6.04 -0.52 -18.18
CA LEU A 290 -4.80 -0.30 -17.43
C LEU A 290 -4.50 -1.47 -16.47
N PHE A 291 -5.51 -2.04 -15.82
CA PHE A 291 -5.36 -3.19 -14.93
C PHE A 291 -4.79 -4.39 -15.69
N ASP A 292 -5.38 -4.73 -16.83
CA ASP A 292 -4.98 -5.87 -17.66
C ASP A 292 -3.56 -5.71 -18.24
N LYS A 293 -3.06 -4.48 -18.31
CA LYS A 293 -1.74 -4.14 -18.87
C LYS A 293 -0.64 -4.04 -17.82
N PHE A 294 -0.94 -3.46 -16.66
CA PHE A 294 0.05 -3.05 -15.67
C PHE A 294 0.04 -3.87 -14.38
N TRP A 295 -1.07 -4.55 -14.05
CA TRP A 295 -1.10 -5.43 -12.89
C TRP A 295 -0.47 -6.80 -13.23
N PRO A 296 0.35 -7.40 -12.35
CA PRO A 296 0.74 -6.94 -11.01
C PRO A 296 1.84 -5.88 -10.99
N ALA A 297 1.82 -5.02 -9.96
CA ALA A 297 2.86 -4.02 -9.74
C ALA A 297 4.26 -4.65 -9.71
N ASN A 298 5.21 -4.05 -10.44
CA ASN A 298 6.59 -4.50 -10.45
C ASN A 298 7.26 -4.16 -9.12
N VAL A 299 7.00 -2.96 -8.58
CA VAL A 299 7.54 -2.51 -7.30
C VAL A 299 6.49 -1.68 -6.55
N GLN A 300 6.23 -2.05 -5.29
CA GLN A 300 5.57 -1.16 -4.33
C GLN A 300 6.60 -0.62 -3.35
N LEU A 301 6.86 0.69 -3.41
CA LEU A 301 7.76 1.35 -2.46
C LEU A 301 6.96 1.77 -1.22
N VAL A 302 7.48 1.45 -0.04
CA VAL A 302 6.83 1.77 1.22
C VAL A 302 7.84 2.13 2.31
N GLY A 303 7.40 2.90 3.31
CA GLY A 303 8.18 3.10 4.54
C GLY A 303 8.10 1.87 5.44
N LYS A 304 9.13 1.66 6.27
CA LYS A 304 9.25 0.48 7.14
C LYS A 304 8.02 0.26 8.04
N GLU A 305 7.39 1.33 8.47
CA GLU A 305 6.27 1.34 9.41
C GLU A 305 4.99 0.71 8.83
N ILE A 306 4.86 0.69 7.50
CA ILE A 306 3.70 0.10 6.80
C ILE A 306 4.05 -1.15 6.00
N VAL A 307 5.30 -1.64 6.05
CA VAL A 307 5.74 -2.87 5.35
C VAL A 307 4.81 -4.04 5.69
N ARG A 308 4.48 -4.21 6.97
CA ARG A 308 3.57 -5.27 7.45
C ARG A 308 2.27 -5.34 6.65
N PHE A 309 1.66 -4.19 6.38
CA PHE A 309 0.38 -4.13 5.67
C PHE A 309 0.54 -4.57 4.21
N HIS A 310 1.65 -4.21 3.59
CA HIS A 310 1.93 -4.49 2.18
C HIS A 310 2.49 -5.89 1.92
N THR A 311 3.04 -6.53 2.95
CA THR A 311 3.65 -7.85 2.82
C THR A 311 2.79 -8.95 3.43
N ILE A 312 1.91 -8.65 4.38
CA ILE A 312 1.02 -9.64 5.02
C ILE A 312 -0.44 -9.42 4.58
N TYR A 313 -1.00 -8.24 4.82
CA TYR A 313 -2.44 -8.03 4.63
C TYR A 313 -2.78 -7.97 3.14
N TRP A 314 -2.05 -7.15 2.40
CA TRP A 314 -2.29 -6.96 0.98
C TRP A 314 -2.14 -8.25 0.17
N PRO A 315 -1.07 -9.06 0.32
CA PRO A 315 -0.92 -10.30 -0.44
C PRO A 315 -1.97 -11.34 -0.11
N ILE A 316 -2.42 -11.40 1.15
CA ILE A 316 -3.52 -12.27 1.58
C ILE A 316 -4.84 -11.82 0.95
N MET A 317 -5.14 -10.52 0.95
CA MET A 317 -6.35 -9.98 0.31
C MET A 317 -6.34 -10.23 -1.20
N LEU A 318 -5.21 -10.00 -1.88
CA LEU A 318 -5.05 -10.30 -3.30
C LEU A 318 -5.28 -11.79 -3.60
N HIS A 319 -4.70 -12.68 -2.78
CA HIS A 319 -4.88 -14.11 -2.95
C HIS A 319 -6.32 -14.56 -2.71
N ALA A 320 -7.01 -14.00 -1.71
CA ALA A 320 -8.43 -14.24 -1.49
C ALA A 320 -9.32 -13.74 -2.64
N LEU A 321 -8.90 -12.67 -3.32
CA LEU A 321 -9.52 -12.15 -4.55
C LEU A 321 -9.13 -12.93 -5.82
N GLY A 322 -8.21 -13.90 -5.72
CA GLY A 322 -7.70 -14.65 -6.86
C GLY A 322 -6.81 -13.83 -7.81
N LEU A 323 -6.17 -12.77 -7.31
CA LEU A 323 -5.31 -11.86 -8.07
C LEU A 323 -3.83 -12.20 -7.91
N GLU A 324 -3.03 -11.83 -8.92
CA GLU A 324 -1.57 -11.90 -8.83
C GLU A 324 -1.04 -10.91 -7.79
N LEU A 325 0.04 -11.30 -7.11
CA LEU A 325 0.73 -10.48 -6.12
C LEU A 325 1.72 -9.51 -6.79
N PRO A 326 2.03 -8.36 -6.16
CA PRO A 326 3.12 -7.51 -6.64
C PRO A 326 4.43 -8.31 -6.70
N LYS A 327 5.29 -7.99 -7.66
CA LYS A 327 6.56 -8.72 -7.84
C LYS A 327 7.56 -8.44 -6.71
N SER A 328 7.54 -7.22 -6.17
CA SER A 328 8.38 -6.83 -5.03
C SER A 328 7.76 -5.69 -4.23
N VAL A 329 7.95 -5.75 -2.91
CA VAL A 329 7.67 -4.69 -1.94
C VAL A 329 8.99 -4.25 -1.33
N VAL A 330 9.32 -2.97 -1.47
CA VAL A 330 10.59 -2.40 -0.99
C VAL A 330 10.30 -1.48 0.19
N GLY A 331 10.66 -1.94 1.40
CA GLY A 331 10.52 -1.22 2.66
C GLY A 331 11.76 -0.41 3.01
N HIS A 332 11.77 0.89 2.68
CA HIS A 332 12.91 1.77 2.99
C HIS A 332 12.90 2.27 4.45
N GLY A 333 13.97 2.98 4.81
CA GLY A 333 14.32 3.38 6.19
C GLY A 333 13.33 4.28 6.90
#